data_AF-A0A7D6DHE1-F1
#
_entry.id   AF-A0A7D6DHE1-F1
#
_cell.length_a   1.000
_cell.length_b   1.000
_cell.length_c   1.000
_cell.angle_alpha   90.00
_cell.angle_beta   90.00
_cell.angle_gamma   90.00
#
_symmetry.space_group_name_H-M   'P 1'
#
loop_
_entity.id
_entity.type
_entity.pdbx_description
1 polymer ?
#
loop_
_entity_poly.entity_id
_entity_poly.type
_entity_poly.pdbx_seq_one_letter_code
_entity_poly.pdbx_strand_id
1 'polypeptide(L)' 'MAIQSWYKQYIGEVIKPKDMRSLLIETGTPQGYNQTSNKWINIGPLPNVRRAISTLQRRLQ' A
#
# COMPACT_ATOMS: atom_id res chain seq x y z
N MET A 1 -0.94 8.16 -6.30
CA MET A 1 -0.97 9.62 -6.09
C MET A 1 -1.22 9.99 -4.64
N ALA A 2 -2.35 9.62 -4.01
CA ALA A 2 -2.70 10.04 -2.64
C ALA A 2 -1.61 9.82 -1.56
N ILE A 3 -1.01 8.62 -1.47
CA ILE A 3 0.03 8.31 -0.48
C ILE A 3 1.28 9.20 -0.69
N GLN A 4 1.73 9.36 -1.93
CA GLN A 4 2.88 10.19 -2.28
C GLN A 4 2.63 11.67 -2.01
N SER A 5 1.43 12.17 -2.35
CA SER A 5 1.02 13.55 -2.05
C SER A 5 1.03 13.82 -0.54
N TRP A 6 0.46 12.91 0.26
CA TRP A 6 0.48 13.03 1.72
C TRP A 6 1.90 13.00 2.29
N TYR A 7 2.74 12.06 1.85
CA TYR A 7 4.11 11.93 2.34
C TYR A 7 4.95 13.18 2.03
N LYS A 8 4.78 13.74 0.82
CA LYS A 8 5.43 15.00 0.43
C LYS A 8 4.96 16.19 1.26
N GLN A 9 3.69 16.26 1.62
CA GLN A 9 3.19 17.31 2.52
C GLN A 9 3.77 17.19 3.94
N TYR A 10 4.01 15.96 4.41
CA TYR A 10 4.48 15.71 5.78
C TYR A 10 6.00 15.82 5.93
N ILE A 11 6.78 15.26 4.98
CA ILE A 11 8.25 15.19 5.03
C ILE A 11 8.94 16.19 4.10
N GLY A 12 8.25 16.68 3.06
CA GLY A 12 8.84 17.54 2.01
C GLY A 12 9.43 16.78 0.82
N GLU A 13 9.63 15.47 0.95
CA GLU A 13 10.20 14.58 -0.09
C GLU A 13 9.18 13.55 -0.61
N VAL A 14 9.53 12.79 -1.65
CA VAL A 14 8.71 11.69 -2.17
C VAL A 14 9.29 10.33 -1.78
N ILE A 15 8.43 9.34 -1.58
CA ILE A 15 8.84 7.97 -1.26
C ILE A 15 9.52 7.37 -2.50
N LYS A 16 10.69 6.74 -2.31
CA LYS A 16 11.38 6.04 -3.39
C LYS A 16 10.51 4.89 -3.93
N PRO A 17 10.58 4.56 -5.25
CA PRO A 17 9.72 3.52 -5.83
C PRO A 17 9.81 2.16 -5.13
N LYS A 18 11.01 1.76 -4.69
CA LYS A 18 11.23 0.51 -3.94
C LYS A 18 10.46 0.50 -2.61
N ASP A 19 10.55 1.58 -1.85
CA ASP A 19 9.93 1.68 -0.53
C ASP A 19 8.40 1.82 -0.65
N MET A 20 7.94 2.54 -1.68
CA MET A 20 6.52 2.63 -2.02
C MET A 20 5.95 1.25 -2.38
N ARG A 21 6.67 0.46 -3.18
CA ARG A 21 6.26 -0.92 -3.51
C ARG A 21 6.16 -1.79 -2.26
N SER A 22 7.17 -1.75 -1.39
CA SER A 22 7.16 -2.50 -0.13
C SER A 22 5.97 -2.09 0.76
N LEU A 23 5.73 -0.78 0.90
CA LEU A 23 4.60 -0.25 1.68
C LEU A 23 3.26 -0.76 1.14
N LEU A 24 3.06 -0.74 -0.18
CA LEU A 24 1.81 -1.19 -0.80
C LEU A 24 1.57 -2.69 -0.62
N ILE A 25 2.64 -3.50 -0.69
CA ILE A 25 2.54 -4.95 -0.45
C ILE A 25 2.20 -5.23 1.01
N GLU A 26 2.89 -4.57 1.94
CA GLU A 26 2.72 -4.77 3.38
C GLU A 26 1.33 -4.34 3.88
N THR A 27 0.82 -3.23 3.35
CA THR A 27 -0.42 -2.61 3.83
C THR A 27 -1.64 -2.99 3.01
N GLY A 28 -1.45 -3.65 1.86
CA GLY A 28 -2.55 -4.07 1.01
C GLY A 28 -3.45 -5.14 1.66
N THR A 29 -4.67 -5.25 1.15
CA THR A 29 -5.64 -6.27 1.58
C THR A 29 -5.39 -7.56 0.80
N PRO A 30 -5.14 -8.71 1.45
CA PRO A 30 -4.97 -9.98 0.76
C PRO A 30 -6.19 -10.30 -0.11
N GLN A 31 -5.95 -10.68 -1.37
CA GLN A 31 -6.99 -11.17 -2.25
C GLN A 31 -7.20 -12.65 -1.95
N GLY A 32 -8.45 -13.04 -1.72
CA GLY A 32 -8.83 -14.42 -1.44
C GLY A 32 -8.90 -15.28 -2.71
N TYR A 33 -9.08 -16.58 -2.52
CA TYR A 33 -9.38 -17.51 -3.59
C TYR A 33 -10.78 -17.24 -4.16
N ASN A 34 -10.89 -17.07 -5.48
CA ASN A 34 -12.20 -16.95 -6.11
C ASN A 34 -12.76 -18.36 -6.38
N GLN A 35 -13.68 -18.79 -5.52
CA GLN A 35 -14.32 -20.10 -5.62
C GLN A 35 -15.13 -20.27 -6.91
N THR A 36 -15.81 -19.22 -7.38
CA THR A 36 -16.68 -19.27 -8.57
C THR A 36 -15.91 -19.48 -9.87
N SER A 37 -14.68 -18.97 -9.95
CA SER A 37 -13.81 -19.14 -11.14
C SER A 37 -12.70 -20.17 -10.93
N ASN A 38 -12.73 -20.89 -9.80
CA ASN A 38 -11.77 -21.93 -9.38
C ASN A 38 -10.30 -21.53 -9.61
N LYS A 39 -9.99 -20.23 -9.46
CA LYS A 39 -8.70 -19.65 -9.82
C LYS A 39 -8.22 -18.72 -8.71
N TRP A 40 -6.93 -18.81 -8.42
CA TRP A 40 -6.23 -17.77 -7.67
C TRP A 40 -6.19 -16.52 -8.53
N ILE A 41 -7.02 -15.53 -8.20
CA ILE A 41 -6.97 -14.17 -8.76
C ILE A 41 -5.82 -13.34 -8.14
N ASN A 42 -4.81 -14.00 -7.57
CA ASN A 42 -3.76 -13.37 -6.77
C ASN A 42 -2.75 -12.60 -7.65
N ILE A 43 -3.12 -11.39 -8.07
CA ILE A 43 -2.21 -10.41 -8.69
C ILE A 43 -1.41 -9.62 -7.61
N GLY A 44 -1.43 -10.10 -6.37
CA GLY A 44 -0.93 -9.39 -5.18
C GLY A 44 -2.07 -8.80 -4.33
N PRO A 45 -1.76 -8.15 -3.20
CA PRO A 45 -2.78 -7.56 -2.34
C PRO A 45 -3.39 -6.29 -2.97
N LEU A 46 -4.67 -6.03 -2.71
CA LEU A 46 -5.33 -4.80 -3.14
C LEU A 46 -4.75 -3.60 -2.38
N PRO A 47 -4.36 -2.50 -3.05
CA PRO A 47 -3.85 -1.32 -2.38
C PRO A 47 -4.81 -0.77 -1.32
N ASN A 48 -4.31 -0.52 -0.11
CA ASN A 48 -5.07 0.09 0.97
C ASN A 48 -4.43 1.43 1.40
N VAL A 49 -4.94 2.52 0.84
CA VAL A 49 -4.38 3.87 1.04
C VAL A 49 -4.41 4.30 2.50
N ARG A 50 -5.52 4.04 3.21
CA ARG A 50 -5.68 4.45 4.61
C ARG A 50 -4.67 3.75 5.51
N ARG A 51 -4.48 2.44 5.32
CA ARG A 51 -3.52 1.64 6.09
C ARG A 51 -2.06 2.00 5.74
N ALA A 52 -1.78 2.33 4.48
CA ALA A 52 -0.47 2.81 4.06
C ALA A 52 -0.10 4.13 4.77
N ILE A 53 -1.00 5.11 4.76
CA ILE A 53 -0.78 6.40 5.42
C ILE A 53 -0.63 6.23 6.93
N SER A 54 -1.50 5.45 7.59
CA SER A 54 -1.39 5.24 9.04
C SER A 54 -0.11 4.51 9.45
N THR A 55 0.39 3.60 8.61
CA THR A 55 1.68 2.93 8.82
C THR A 55 2.84 3.91 8.68
N LEU A 56 2.81 4.78 7.68
CA LEU A 56 3.82 5.83 7.53
C LEU A 56 3.80 6.80 8.71
N GLN A 57 2.63 7.25 9.16
CA GLN A 57 2.50 8.10 10.35
C GLN A 57 3.17 7.47 11.57
N ARG A 58 2.93 6.18 11.83
CA ARG A 58 3.55 5.47 12.95
C ARG A 58 5.07 5.37 12.85
N ARG A 59 5.62 5.26 11.63
CA ARG A 59 7.06 5.12 11.39
C ARG A 59 7.83 6.44 11.49
N LEU A 60 7.13 7.56 11.31
CA LEU A 60 7.69 8.90 11.26
C LEU A 60 7.46 9.69 12.56
N GLN A 61 6.71 9.12 13.51
CA GLN A 61 6.63 9.54 14.90
C GLN A 61 7.88 9.05 15.66
#